data_AF-A0A382I225-F1
#
_entry.id   AF-A0A382I225-F1
#
_cell.length_a   1.000
_cell.length_b   1.000
_cell.length_c   1.000
_cell.angle_alpha   90.00
_cell.angle_beta   90.00
_cell.angle_gamma   90.00
#
_symmetry.space_group_name_H-M   'P 1'
#
loop_
_entity.id
_entity.type
_entity.pdbx_description
1 polymer ?
#
loop_
_entity_poly.entity_id
_entity_poly.type
_entity_poly.pdbx_seq_one_letter_code
_entity_poly.pdbx_strand_id
1 'polypeptide(L)'
;MTSICKHIRWSSLALGFALAGPTLAADSIADFGQWFARYEAAQADDRPSLVAEGVRLAKRRQPAMRRLIATQPHLALQRAVPRLAKLPELVARHLEQHAEGLAEYTVTVACGGPGHRSCKVERTLELNGQRLTPRWQGRRAHLGSKSGLPVHGIVLDGQMAIADEPARELAAAEKTALGLPAAQNVLSLAGARHAFDSPAAAAAWQRTLIAAEQVPGPAVHLRPVAKQKPPVAWTTGK
;
A
#
# COMPACT_ATOMS: atom_id res chain seq x y z
N MET A 1 36.17 50.44 -44.89
CA MET A 1 36.58 49.71 -43.67
C MET A 1 35.55 49.97 -42.60
N THR A 2 34.87 48.89 -42.23
CA THR A 2 33.58 48.78 -41.56
C THR A 2 33.73 48.86 -40.04
N SER A 3 32.78 49.50 -39.38
CA SER A 3 32.57 49.39 -37.94
C SER A 3 31.09 49.50 -37.60
N ILE A 4 30.75 48.89 -36.47
CA ILE A 4 29.60 49.11 -35.59
C ILE A 4 28.54 48.00 -35.57
N CYS A 5 28.62 47.27 -34.45
CA CYS A 5 27.66 46.37 -33.84
C CYS A 5 26.20 46.84 -33.90
N LYS A 6 25.28 45.90 -34.16
CA LYS A 6 23.87 46.02 -33.77
C LYS A 6 23.52 44.91 -32.78
N HIS A 7 23.08 45.34 -31.60
CA HIS A 7 22.50 44.50 -30.56
C HIS A 7 21.13 43.96 -31.02
N ILE A 8 20.97 42.64 -31.03
CA ILE A 8 19.66 42.00 -31.15
C ILE A 8 19.25 41.53 -29.76
N ARG A 9 18.28 42.24 -29.16
CA ARG A 9 17.58 41.81 -27.96
C ARG A 9 16.63 40.68 -28.35
N TRP A 10 16.89 39.47 -27.86
CA TRP A 10 15.93 38.37 -27.94
C TRP A 10 15.05 38.42 -26.69
N SER A 11 13.79 38.79 -26.88
CA SER A 11 12.76 38.73 -25.84
C SER A 11 12.36 37.26 -25.64
N SER A 12 12.77 36.66 -24.53
CA SER A 12 12.29 35.34 -24.10
C SER A 12 10.86 35.46 -23.58
N LEU A 13 9.87 35.01 -24.35
CA LEU A 13 8.56 34.65 -23.82
C LEU A 13 8.72 33.35 -23.03
N ALA A 14 8.74 33.46 -21.70
CA ALA A 14 8.57 32.30 -20.82
C ALA A 14 7.08 31.92 -20.80
N LEU A 15 6.68 30.91 -21.56
CA LEU A 15 5.40 30.23 -21.36
C LEU A 15 5.45 29.49 -20.03
N GLY A 16 4.74 29.99 -19.03
CA GLY A 16 4.51 29.29 -17.77
C GLY A 16 3.62 28.08 -17.98
N PHE A 17 4.19 26.88 -17.89
CA PHE A 17 3.42 25.65 -17.69
C PHE A 17 2.91 25.62 -16.24
N ALA A 18 1.68 26.08 -16.01
CA ALA A 18 1.00 25.84 -14.75
C ALA A 18 0.64 24.35 -14.65
N LEU A 19 1.35 23.61 -13.80
CA LEU A 19 1.03 22.23 -13.43
C LEU A 19 -0.28 22.20 -12.63
N ALA A 20 -1.43 22.18 -13.30
CA ALA A 20 -2.75 22.02 -12.66
C ALA A 20 -3.02 20.58 -12.13
N GLY A 21 -2.08 19.65 -12.30
CA GLY A 21 -2.25 18.23 -11.99
C GLY A 21 -2.17 17.78 -10.52
N PRO A 22 -1.50 18.47 -9.57
CA PRO A 22 -1.47 18.04 -8.16
C PRO A 22 -2.78 18.35 -7.41
N THR A 23 -3.37 19.51 -7.65
CA THR A 23 -4.55 20.03 -6.92
C THR A 23 -5.80 19.21 -7.20
N LEU A 24 -6.16 19.00 -8.46
CA LEU A 24 -7.32 18.19 -8.86
C LEU A 24 -7.29 16.75 -8.31
N ALA A 25 -6.10 16.15 -8.18
CA ALA A 25 -5.95 14.81 -7.61
C ALA A 25 -6.17 14.80 -6.09
N ALA A 26 -5.62 15.79 -5.37
CA ALA A 26 -5.83 15.95 -3.94
C ALA A 26 -7.30 16.18 -3.60
N ASP A 27 -7.99 16.98 -4.42
CA ASP A 27 -9.41 17.30 -4.28
C ASP A 27 -10.27 16.03 -4.38
N SER A 28 -9.99 15.14 -5.35
CA SER A 28 -10.76 13.89 -5.52
C SER A 28 -10.66 12.91 -4.34
N ILE A 29 -9.52 12.89 -3.65
CA ILE A 29 -9.30 12.06 -2.45
C ILE A 29 -10.10 12.66 -1.28
N ALA A 30 -10.06 13.98 -1.12
CA ALA A 30 -10.78 14.70 -0.07
C ALA A 30 -12.30 14.62 -0.26
N ASP A 31 -12.81 14.82 -1.48
CA ASP A 31 -14.24 14.75 -1.79
C ASP A 31 -14.84 13.38 -1.40
N PHE A 32 -14.16 12.29 -1.78
CA PHE A 32 -14.60 10.95 -1.40
C PHE A 32 -14.51 10.75 0.12
N GLY A 33 -13.47 11.27 0.77
CA GLY A 33 -13.35 11.21 2.24
C GLY A 33 -14.51 11.91 2.96
N GLN A 34 -14.95 13.06 2.46
CA GLN A 34 -16.12 13.78 3.00
C GLN A 34 -17.42 12.98 2.79
N TRP A 35 -17.59 12.38 1.60
CA TRP A 35 -18.73 11.49 1.36
C TRP A 35 -18.68 10.24 2.24
N PHE A 36 -17.50 9.64 2.43
CA PHE A 36 -17.33 8.46 3.28
C PHE A 36 -17.74 8.75 4.72
N ALA A 37 -17.32 9.90 5.27
CA ALA A 37 -17.73 10.34 6.60
C ALA A 37 -19.26 10.55 6.70
N ARG A 38 -19.88 11.16 5.69
CA ARG A 38 -21.35 11.30 5.62
C ARG A 38 -22.04 9.94 5.55
N TYR A 39 -21.52 9.01 4.76
CA TYR A 39 -22.09 7.67 4.58
C TYR A 39 -22.03 6.84 5.87
N GLU A 40 -20.89 6.88 6.58
CA GLU A 40 -20.73 6.17 7.86
C GLU A 40 -21.66 6.75 8.95
N ALA A 41 -21.84 8.08 8.97
CA ALA A 41 -22.72 8.77 9.93
C ALA A 41 -24.22 8.65 9.60
N ALA A 42 -24.59 8.32 8.36
CA ALA A 42 -25.97 8.20 7.93
C ALA A 42 -26.68 6.98 8.56
N GLN A 43 -27.96 7.15 8.86
CA GLN A 43 -28.85 6.05 9.27
C GLN A 43 -28.96 5.02 8.15
N ALA A 44 -29.29 3.78 8.52
CA ALA A 44 -29.37 2.66 7.57
C ALA A 44 -30.31 2.96 6.38
N ASP A 45 -31.45 3.59 6.66
CA ASP A 45 -32.48 3.91 5.66
C ASP A 45 -32.07 5.05 4.71
N ASP A 46 -31.16 5.93 5.13
CA ASP A 46 -30.69 7.07 4.33
C ASP A 46 -29.51 6.70 3.41
N ARG A 47 -28.73 5.68 3.79
CA ARG A 47 -27.53 5.24 3.05
C ARG A 47 -27.77 4.93 1.57
N PRO A 48 -28.88 4.27 1.15
CA PRO A 48 -29.16 4.02 -0.26
C PRO A 48 -29.16 5.28 -1.13
N SER A 49 -29.62 6.42 -0.60
CA SER A 49 -29.67 7.69 -1.34
C SER A 49 -28.27 8.25 -1.65
N LEU A 50 -27.26 7.88 -0.86
CA LEU A 50 -25.88 8.34 -1.00
C LEU A 50 -25.05 7.49 -1.97
N VAL A 51 -25.54 6.32 -2.39
CA VAL A 51 -24.76 5.34 -3.16
C VAL A 51 -24.35 5.90 -4.52
N ALA A 52 -25.27 6.53 -5.26
CA ALA A 52 -24.97 7.08 -6.58
C ALA A 52 -23.87 8.15 -6.53
N GLU A 53 -23.90 9.02 -5.51
CA GLU A 53 -22.86 10.00 -5.26
C GLU A 53 -21.51 9.32 -4.95
N GLY A 54 -21.54 8.28 -4.11
CA GLY A 54 -20.38 7.49 -3.72
C GLY A 54 -19.69 6.82 -4.90
N VAL A 55 -20.47 6.21 -5.81
CA VAL A 55 -19.92 5.60 -7.04
C VAL A 55 -19.21 6.64 -7.89
N ARG A 56 -19.84 7.81 -8.09
CA ARG A 56 -19.27 8.91 -8.87
C ARG A 56 -17.96 9.41 -8.25
N LEU A 57 -17.89 9.50 -6.92
CA LEU A 57 -16.72 9.95 -6.17
C LEU A 57 -15.60 8.92 -6.17
N ALA A 58 -15.90 7.63 -5.94
CA ALA A 58 -14.92 6.55 -5.95
C ALA A 58 -14.24 6.44 -7.32
N LYS A 59 -15.00 6.54 -8.41
CA LYS A 59 -14.45 6.58 -9.78
C LYS A 59 -13.49 7.75 -10.02
N ARG A 60 -13.77 8.94 -9.48
CA ARG A 60 -12.87 10.10 -9.59
C ARG A 60 -11.62 9.93 -8.73
N ARG A 61 -11.77 9.33 -7.54
CA ARG A 61 -10.67 9.05 -6.61
C ARG A 61 -9.70 7.99 -7.14
N GLN A 62 -10.19 6.95 -7.82
CA GLN A 62 -9.40 5.79 -8.26
C GLN A 62 -8.10 6.16 -9.00
N PRO A 63 -8.09 6.98 -10.06
CA PRO A 63 -6.86 7.35 -10.75
C PRO A 63 -5.88 8.16 -9.87
N ALA A 64 -6.41 9.00 -8.96
CA ALA A 64 -5.58 9.74 -8.00
C ALA A 64 -4.92 8.79 -6.99
N MET A 65 -5.66 7.82 -6.47
CA MET A 65 -5.12 6.80 -5.56
C MET A 65 -4.08 5.92 -6.27
N ARG A 66 -4.33 5.48 -7.50
CA ARG A 66 -3.35 4.73 -8.31
C ARG A 66 -2.04 5.51 -8.49
N ARG A 67 -2.13 6.81 -8.79
CA ARG A 67 -0.94 7.68 -8.89
C ARG A 67 -0.23 7.82 -7.54
N LEU A 68 -0.99 7.92 -6.45
CA LEU A 68 -0.43 8.02 -5.11
C LEU A 68 0.31 6.74 -4.73
N ILE A 69 -0.25 5.56 -5.00
CA ILE A 69 0.43 4.26 -4.83
C ILE A 69 1.75 4.23 -5.61
N ALA A 70 1.75 4.67 -6.86
CA ALA A 70 2.94 4.63 -7.72
C ALA A 70 4.06 5.59 -7.28
N THR A 71 3.70 6.76 -6.74
CA THR A 71 4.65 7.87 -6.49
C THR A 71 4.95 8.11 -5.01
N GLN A 72 3.98 7.88 -4.13
CA GLN A 72 4.01 8.21 -2.71
C GLN A 72 3.23 7.13 -1.91
N PRO A 73 3.71 5.87 -1.88
CA PRO A 73 2.96 4.75 -1.31
C PRO A 73 2.64 4.93 0.18
N HIS A 74 3.48 5.64 0.95
CA HIS A 74 3.20 6.01 2.34
C HIS A 74 1.92 6.86 2.47
N LEU A 75 1.75 7.88 1.63
CA LEU A 75 0.53 8.70 1.61
C LEU A 75 -0.67 7.88 1.14
N ALA A 76 -0.46 6.95 0.19
CA ALA A 76 -1.53 6.06 -0.25
C ALA A 76 -2.08 5.21 0.90
N LEU A 77 -1.18 4.64 1.72
CA LEU A 77 -1.56 3.89 2.92
C LEU A 77 -2.32 4.77 3.93
N GLN A 78 -1.89 6.02 4.14
CA GLN A 78 -2.58 6.96 5.02
C GLN A 78 -3.97 7.40 4.52
N ARG A 79 -4.16 7.43 3.19
CA ARG A 79 -5.43 7.83 2.54
C ARG A 79 -6.32 6.64 2.18
N ALA A 80 -5.92 5.44 2.58
CA ALA A 80 -6.66 4.22 2.33
C ALA A 80 -8.02 4.23 3.05
N VAL A 81 -9.02 3.64 2.42
CA VAL A 81 -10.28 3.35 3.11
C VAL A 81 -10.03 2.32 4.22
N PRO A 82 -10.61 2.46 5.43
CA PRO A 82 -10.40 1.52 6.52
C PRO A 82 -10.78 0.08 6.14
N ARG A 83 -9.99 -0.90 6.60
CA ARG A 83 -10.16 -2.33 6.25
C ARG A 83 -11.55 -2.90 6.57
N LEU A 84 -12.19 -2.43 7.64
CA LEU A 84 -13.51 -2.91 8.07
C LEU A 84 -14.68 -2.05 7.55
N ALA A 85 -14.42 -1.08 6.68
CA ALA A 85 -15.46 -0.26 6.09
C ALA A 85 -16.46 -1.13 5.32
N LYS A 86 -17.75 -1.04 5.67
CA LYS A 86 -18.82 -1.80 5.01
C LYS A 86 -19.48 -0.92 3.94
N LEU A 87 -18.85 -0.86 2.78
CA LEU A 87 -19.31 -0.08 1.65
C LEU A 87 -20.17 -0.92 0.69
N PRO A 88 -21.15 -0.32 -0.02
CA PRO A 88 -21.88 -1.00 -1.07
C PRO A 88 -20.93 -1.48 -2.16
N GLU A 89 -21.17 -2.66 -2.71
CA GLU A 89 -20.32 -3.28 -3.74
C GLU A 89 -20.09 -2.35 -4.94
N LEU A 90 -21.12 -1.60 -5.34
CA LEU A 90 -21.04 -0.62 -6.44
C LEU A 90 -19.97 0.46 -6.22
N VAL A 91 -19.70 0.80 -4.95
CA VAL A 91 -18.65 1.75 -4.55
C VAL A 91 -17.33 1.00 -4.35
N ALA A 92 -17.35 -0.11 -3.61
CA ALA A 92 -16.17 -0.88 -3.20
C ALA A 92 -15.32 -1.35 -4.39
N ARG A 93 -15.94 -1.75 -5.50
CA ARG A 93 -15.23 -2.17 -6.73
C ARG A 93 -14.32 -1.10 -7.36
N HIS A 94 -14.46 0.16 -6.97
CA HIS A 94 -13.65 1.28 -7.45
C HIS A 94 -12.54 1.68 -6.46
N LEU A 95 -12.40 0.95 -5.35
CA LEU A 95 -11.47 1.25 -4.27
C LEU A 95 -10.35 0.21 -4.20
N GLU A 96 -9.29 0.59 -3.51
CA GLU A 96 -8.22 -0.31 -3.12
C GLU A 96 -8.69 -1.40 -2.17
N GLN A 97 -8.05 -2.57 -2.24
CA GLN A 97 -8.28 -3.68 -1.32
C GLN A 97 -7.09 -3.81 -0.37
N HIS A 98 -7.37 -4.05 0.90
CA HIS A 98 -6.31 -4.38 1.86
C HIS A 98 -5.80 -5.79 1.62
N ALA A 99 -4.49 -5.96 1.51
CA ALA A 99 -3.85 -7.25 1.34
C ALA A 99 -2.75 -7.44 2.39
N GLU A 100 -2.57 -8.68 2.82
CA GLU A 100 -1.56 -9.09 3.78
C GLU A 100 -1.22 -10.57 3.54
N GLY A 101 0.04 -10.95 3.76
CA GLY A 101 0.49 -12.33 3.66
C GLY A 101 2.01 -12.48 3.57
N LEU A 102 2.45 -13.69 3.27
CA LEU A 102 3.83 -13.99 2.92
C LEU A 102 3.95 -13.97 1.39
N ALA A 103 4.91 -13.19 0.89
CA ALA A 103 5.08 -12.98 -0.54
C ALA A 103 6.42 -13.50 -1.06
N GLU A 104 6.40 -13.91 -2.33
CA GLU A 104 7.61 -14.10 -3.12
C GLU A 104 7.95 -12.79 -3.82
N TYR A 105 9.00 -12.13 -3.37
CA TYR A 105 9.52 -10.89 -3.95
C TYR A 105 10.73 -11.18 -4.83
N THR A 106 10.62 -10.87 -6.11
CA THR A 106 11.69 -11.09 -7.09
C THR A 106 12.19 -9.76 -7.65
N VAL A 107 13.51 -9.58 -7.63
CA VAL A 107 14.22 -8.51 -8.33
C VAL A 107 14.98 -9.13 -9.49
N THR A 108 14.68 -8.67 -10.71
CA THR A 108 15.38 -9.09 -11.93
C THR A 108 16.15 -7.90 -12.49
N VAL A 109 17.44 -8.07 -12.73
CA VAL A 109 18.30 -7.06 -13.33
C VAL A 109 18.78 -7.56 -14.68
N ALA A 110 18.47 -6.82 -15.74
CA ALA A 110 18.94 -7.11 -17.10
C ALA A 110 19.83 -5.95 -17.57
N CYS A 111 21.11 -6.24 -17.81
CA CYS A 111 22.09 -5.25 -18.29
C CYS A 111 22.53 -5.57 -19.72
N GLY A 112 22.60 -4.55 -20.57
CA GLY A 112 22.95 -4.68 -21.98
C GLY A 112 23.68 -3.46 -22.54
N GLY A 113 23.88 -3.46 -23.87
CA GLY A 113 24.61 -2.42 -24.60
C GLY A 113 26.14 -2.55 -24.50
N PRO A 114 26.91 -1.76 -25.28
CA PRO A 114 28.36 -1.77 -25.23
C PRO A 114 28.88 -1.48 -23.81
N GLY A 115 29.63 -2.42 -23.24
CA GLY A 115 30.14 -2.33 -21.88
C GLY A 115 29.07 -2.41 -20.77
N HIS A 116 27.90 -3.01 -21.04
CA HIS A 116 26.82 -3.22 -20.06
C HIS A 116 26.29 -1.95 -19.39
N ARG A 117 26.33 -0.81 -20.08
CA ARG A 117 25.99 0.51 -19.51
C ARG A 117 24.50 0.76 -19.32
N SER A 118 23.62 -0.06 -19.89
CA SER A 118 22.17 0.07 -19.71
C SER A 118 21.61 -1.10 -18.91
N CYS A 119 21.19 -0.85 -17.68
CA CYS A 119 20.54 -1.85 -16.83
C CYS A 119 19.07 -1.49 -16.58
N LYS A 120 18.18 -2.48 -16.68
CA LYS A 120 16.79 -2.39 -16.27
C LYS A 120 16.59 -3.23 -15.03
N VAL A 121 15.96 -2.65 -14.01
CA VAL A 121 15.56 -3.37 -12.80
C VAL A 121 14.05 -3.53 -12.79
N GLU A 122 13.60 -4.78 -12.76
CA GLU A 122 12.20 -5.16 -12.61
C GLU A 122 11.97 -5.75 -11.22
N ARG A 123 10.84 -5.38 -10.61
CA ARG A 123 10.45 -5.82 -9.28
C ARG A 123 9.05 -6.38 -9.36
N THR A 124 8.89 -7.63 -8.91
CA THR A 124 7.60 -8.32 -8.89
C THR A 124 7.35 -8.93 -7.52
N LEU A 125 6.09 -8.89 -7.08
CA LEU A 125 5.63 -9.51 -5.86
C LEU A 125 4.54 -10.53 -6.20
N GLU A 126 4.68 -11.77 -5.76
CA GLU A 126 3.59 -12.74 -5.76
C GLU A 126 3.00 -12.87 -4.36
N LEU A 127 1.70 -12.58 -4.23
CA LEU A 127 0.98 -12.60 -2.96
C LEU A 127 -0.40 -13.21 -3.20
N ASN A 128 -0.76 -14.24 -2.42
CA ASN A 128 -2.07 -14.91 -2.50
C ASN A 128 -2.46 -15.35 -3.93
N GLY A 129 -1.48 -15.81 -4.72
CA GLY A 129 -1.68 -16.23 -6.12
C GLY A 129 -1.78 -15.07 -7.13
N GLN A 130 -1.67 -13.81 -6.69
CA GLN A 130 -1.67 -12.65 -7.56
C GLN A 130 -0.27 -12.09 -7.76
N ARG A 131 0.08 -11.81 -9.01
CA ARG A 131 1.29 -11.07 -9.38
C ARG A 131 1.03 -9.56 -9.31
N LEU A 132 1.84 -8.85 -8.55
CA LEU A 132 1.69 -7.43 -8.22
C LEU A 132 2.98 -6.66 -8.50
N THR A 133 2.84 -5.39 -8.85
CA THR A 133 3.96 -4.43 -8.87
C THR A 133 4.10 -3.81 -7.47
N PRO A 134 5.18 -4.11 -6.73
CA PRO A 134 5.35 -3.58 -5.40
C PRO A 134 5.80 -2.11 -5.44
N ARG A 135 5.18 -1.28 -4.60
CA ARG A 135 5.50 0.14 -4.41
C ARG A 135 5.87 0.36 -2.95
N TRP A 136 7.13 0.68 -2.74
CA TRP A 136 7.76 0.84 -1.43
C TRP A 136 8.19 2.29 -1.25
N GLN A 137 8.28 2.71 -0.01
CA GLN A 137 9.10 3.84 0.39
C GLN A 137 9.80 3.46 1.70
N GLY A 138 11.02 3.96 1.91
CA GLY A 138 11.78 3.67 3.12
C GLY A 138 12.73 2.49 2.94
N ARG A 139 12.99 1.74 4.03
CA ARG A 139 14.03 0.71 4.10
C ARG A 139 13.83 -0.37 3.03
N ARG A 140 12.58 -0.77 2.79
CA ARG A 140 12.27 -1.88 1.87
C ARG A 140 12.52 -1.58 0.39
N ALA A 141 12.73 -0.32 0.00
CA ALA A 141 12.99 0.07 -1.39
C ALA A 141 14.29 -0.55 -1.96
N HIS A 142 15.21 -0.94 -1.08
CA HIS A 142 16.52 -1.51 -1.44
C HIS A 142 16.62 -3.02 -1.19
N LEU A 143 15.53 -3.69 -0.83
CA LEU A 143 15.54 -5.14 -0.67
C LEU A 143 15.85 -5.83 -2.01
N GLY A 144 16.73 -6.83 -1.96
CA GLY A 144 16.89 -7.84 -3.00
C GLY A 144 15.76 -8.86 -2.97
N SER A 145 15.83 -9.87 -3.84
CA SER A 145 14.82 -10.94 -3.88
C SER A 145 14.66 -11.63 -2.53
N LYS A 146 13.41 -11.89 -2.14
CA LYS A 146 13.02 -12.54 -0.89
C LYS A 146 11.91 -13.57 -1.09
N SER A 147 12.01 -14.69 -0.40
CA SER A 147 10.97 -15.71 -0.27
C SER A 147 10.39 -15.67 1.14
N GLY A 148 9.07 -15.79 1.23
CA GLY A 148 8.33 -15.67 2.48
C GLY A 148 8.41 -14.27 3.12
N LEU A 149 8.50 -13.20 2.31
CA LEU A 149 8.56 -11.82 2.81
C LEU A 149 7.18 -11.42 3.39
N PRO A 150 7.06 -11.11 4.70
CA PRO A 150 5.81 -10.63 5.25
C PRO A 150 5.52 -9.22 4.71
N VAL A 151 4.39 -9.08 4.03
CA VAL A 151 3.93 -7.82 3.44
C VAL A 151 2.51 -7.52 3.86
N HIS A 152 2.22 -6.24 4.02
CA HIS A 152 0.86 -5.74 4.16
C HIS A 152 0.73 -4.36 3.51
N GLY A 153 -0.49 -4.02 3.11
CA GLY A 153 -0.79 -2.73 2.50
C GLY A 153 -2.07 -2.76 1.68
N ILE A 154 -2.09 -1.96 0.62
CA ILE A 154 -3.27 -1.79 -0.24
C ILE A 154 -2.94 -2.10 -1.71
N VAL A 155 -3.86 -2.78 -2.38
CA VAL A 155 -3.77 -3.19 -3.78
C VAL A 155 -4.80 -2.42 -4.61
N LEU A 156 -4.35 -1.83 -5.71
CA LEU A 156 -5.21 -1.19 -6.72
C LEU A 156 -4.58 -1.34 -8.11
N ASP A 157 -5.36 -1.79 -9.09
CA ASP A 157 -4.95 -1.94 -10.48
C ASP A 157 -3.60 -2.67 -10.66
N GLY A 158 -3.40 -3.77 -9.91
CA GLY A 158 -2.19 -4.61 -9.99
C GLY A 158 -0.95 -4.02 -9.32
N GLN A 159 -1.06 -2.86 -8.67
CA GLN A 159 0.00 -2.26 -7.87
C GLN A 159 -0.32 -2.44 -6.38
N MET A 160 0.72 -2.65 -5.56
CA MET A 160 0.57 -2.70 -4.11
C MET A 160 1.42 -1.61 -3.46
N ALA A 161 0.81 -0.68 -2.72
CA ALA A 161 1.55 0.13 -1.77
C ALA A 161 1.80 -0.72 -0.53
N ILE A 162 3.07 -0.92 -0.20
CA ILE A 162 3.51 -1.82 0.88
C ILE A 162 4.06 -0.96 2.02
N ALA A 163 3.66 -1.28 3.25
CA ALA A 163 4.21 -0.64 4.44
C ALA A 163 5.70 -0.97 4.65
N ASP A 164 6.46 -0.08 5.30
CA ASP A 164 7.87 -0.33 5.60
C ASP A 164 8.05 -1.31 6.78
N GLU A 165 6.98 -1.49 7.54
CA GLU A 165 6.83 -2.36 8.69
C GLU A 165 6.47 -3.82 8.27
N PRO A 166 7.12 -4.85 8.86
CA PRO A 166 6.76 -6.25 8.63
C PRO A 166 5.40 -6.68 9.18
N ALA A 167 5.14 -6.37 10.45
CA ALA A 167 3.84 -6.63 11.06
C ALA A 167 2.98 -5.36 11.09
N ARG A 168 1.70 -5.55 10.84
CA ARG A 168 0.66 -4.51 10.81
C ARG A 168 0.01 -4.36 12.16
N GLU A 169 -0.08 -3.15 12.69
CA GLU A 169 -0.90 -2.91 13.88
C GLU A 169 -2.41 -3.04 13.56
N LEU A 170 -3.16 -3.71 14.43
CA LEU A 170 -4.62 -3.78 14.32
C LEU A 170 -5.25 -2.45 14.73
N ALA A 171 -6.13 -1.94 13.86
CA ALA A 171 -6.91 -0.76 14.19
C ALA A 171 -7.85 -1.01 15.38
N ALA A 172 -8.26 0.05 16.08
CA ALA A 172 -9.20 -0.05 17.20
C ALA A 172 -10.50 -0.77 16.82
N ALA A 173 -11.08 -0.45 15.65
CA ALA A 173 -12.27 -1.12 15.14
C ALA A 173 -12.06 -2.63 14.90
N GLU A 174 -10.87 -3.04 14.46
CA GLU A 174 -10.53 -4.46 14.31
C GLU A 174 -10.45 -5.15 15.67
N LYS A 175 -9.84 -4.51 16.67
CA LYS A 175 -9.80 -5.04 18.04
C LYS A 175 -11.20 -5.19 18.62
N THR A 176 -12.06 -4.18 18.48
CA THR A 176 -13.47 -4.24 18.90
C THR A 176 -14.22 -5.37 18.22
N ALA A 177 -14.11 -5.50 16.90
CA ALA A 177 -14.79 -6.56 16.14
C ALA A 177 -14.34 -7.97 16.54
N LEU A 178 -13.11 -8.11 17.07
CA LEU A 178 -12.52 -9.37 17.53
C LEU A 178 -12.69 -9.60 19.03
N GLY A 179 -13.36 -8.71 19.77
CA GLY A 179 -13.51 -8.79 21.23
C GLY A 179 -12.20 -8.63 22.00
N LEU A 180 -11.19 -7.98 21.41
CA LEU A 180 -9.89 -7.75 22.03
C LEU A 180 -9.91 -6.46 22.87
N PRO A 181 -9.20 -6.40 24.02
CA PRO A 181 -9.11 -5.18 24.82
C PRO A 181 -8.54 -4.00 24.01
N ALA A 182 -9.16 -2.83 24.12
CA ALA A 182 -8.76 -1.64 23.37
C ALA A 182 -7.30 -1.22 23.66
N ALA A 183 -6.84 -1.39 24.90
CA ALA A 183 -5.49 -1.07 25.33
C ALA A 183 -4.44 -2.13 24.94
N GLN A 184 -4.86 -3.31 24.47
CA GLN A 184 -3.92 -4.37 24.07
C GLN A 184 -3.23 -3.99 22.75
N ASN A 185 -1.92 -4.23 22.71
CA ASN A 185 -1.11 -4.06 21.51
C ASN A 185 -1.17 -5.36 20.72
N VAL A 186 -1.73 -5.31 19.52
CA VAL A 186 -1.88 -6.50 18.68
C VAL A 186 -1.37 -6.18 17.30
N LEU A 187 -0.33 -6.92 16.89
CA LEU A 187 0.21 -6.86 15.55
C LEU A 187 -0.20 -8.11 14.77
N SER A 188 -0.47 -7.94 13.48
CA SER A 188 -0.71 -9.00 12.50
C SER A 188 0.54 -9.20 11.65
N LEU A 189 1.03 -10.42 11.57
CA LEU A 189 2.12 -10.81 10.68
C LEU A 189 1.60 -11.85 9.71
N ALA A 190 1.40 -11.45 8.45
CA ALA A 190 0.81 -12.31 7.43
C ALA A 190 -0.55 -12.93 7.87
N GLY A 191 -1.37 -12.17 8.61
CA GLY A 191 -2.65 -12.61 9.15
C GLY A 191 -2.60 -13.30 10.51
N ALA A 192 -1.40 -13.69 10.98
CA ALA A 192 -1.23 -14.23 12.33
C ALA A 192 -1.19 -13.11 13.36
N ARG A 193 -2.08 -13.16 14.37
CA ARG A 193 -2.18 -12.14 15.43
C ARG A 193 -1.22 -12.45 16.57
N HIS A 194 -0.46 -11.43 16.97
CA HIS A 194 0.46 -11.47 18.09
C HIS A 194 0.10 -10.35 19.07
N ALA A 195 -0.24 -10.73 20.30
CA ALA A 195 -0.54 -9.80 21.37
C ALA A 195 0.71 -9.50 22.20
N PHE A 196 0.82 -8.26 22.66
CA PHE A 196 1.94 -7.78 23.47
C PHE A 196 1.43 -7.01 24.68
N ASP A 197 2.13 -7.17 25.81
CA ASP A 197 1.80 -6.50 27.07
C ASP A 197 2.09 -4.99 27.04
N SER A 198 2.94 -4.54 26.11
CA SER A 198 3.27 -3.12 25.96
C SER A 198 3.60 -2.74 24.51
N PRO A 199 3.47 -1.45 24.14
CA PRO A 199 3.94 -0.95 22.85
C PRO A 199 5.45 -1.15 22.65
N ALA A 200 6.23 -1.07 23.75
CA ALA A 200 7.68 -1.27 23.70
C ALA A 200 8.06 -2.71 23.33
N ALA A 201 7.33 -3.71 23.84
CA ALA A 201 7.51 -5.12 23.49
C ALA A 201 7.13 -5.39 22.03
N ALA A 202 6.00 -4.81 21.57
CA ALA A 202 5.58 -4.89 20.16
C ALA A 202 6.65 -4.28 19.23
N ALA A 203 7.17 -3.09 19.56
CA ALA A 203 8.23 -2.43 18.80
C ALA A 203 9.54 -3.21 18.82
N ALA A 204 9.89 -3.86 19.94
CA ALA A 204 11.06 -4.74 20.01
C ALA A 204 10.93 -5.94 19.08
N TRP A 205 9.75 -6.57 19.05
CA TRP A 205 9.46 -7.66 18.11
C TRP A 205 9.49 -7.17 16.65
N GLN A 206 8.93 -5.99 16.35
CA GLN A 206 9.02 -5.40 15.02
C GLN A 206 10.48 -5.23 14.55
N ARG A 207 11.38 -4.79 15.44
CA ARG A 207 12.81 -4.66 15.14
C ARG A 207 13.47 -6.00 14.83
N THR A 208 13.07 -7.10 15.47
CA THR A 208 13.63 -8.42 15.14
C THR A 208 13.18 -8.90 13.75
N LEU A 209 11.92 -8.62 13.37
CA LEU A 209 11.41 -8.90 12.02
C LEU A 209 12.16 -8.08 10.96
N ILE A 210 12.36 -6.77 11.21
CA ILE A 210 13.13 -5.89 10.32
C ILE A 210 14.56 -6.44 10.14
N ALA A 211 15.22 -6.84 11.23
CA ALA A 211 16.56 -7.40 11.16
C ALA A 211 16.60 -8.71 10.33
N ALA A 212 15.59 -9.58 10.47
CA ALA A 212 15.49 -10.82 9.71
C ALA A 212 15.34 -10.57 8.19
N GLU A 213 14.62 -9.52 7.79
CA GLU A 213 14.47 -9.14 6.38
C GLU A 213 15.78 -8.63 5.75
N GLN A 214 16.63 -7.97 6.54
CA GLN A 214 17.89 -7.39 6.06
C GLN A 214 19.03 -8.42 5.92
N VAL A 215 18.85 -9.64 6.44
CA VAL A 215 19.84 -10.71 6.26
C VAL A 215 20.03 -10.99 4.77
N PRO A 216 21.26 -11.03 4.23
CA PRO A 216 21.48 -11.37 2.82
C PRO A 216 20.94 -12.76 2.45
N GLY A 217 20.50 -12.91 1.21
CA GLY A 217 19.93 -14.16 0.70
C GLY A 217 18.40 -14.14 0.61
N PRO A 218 17.81 -15.11 -0.11
CA PRO A 218 16.40 -15.08 -0.45
C PRO A 218 15.49 -15.42 0.73
N ALA A 219 15.89 -16.31 1.63
CA ALA A 219 15.01 -16.73 2.72
C ALA A 219 14.86 -15.63 3.79
N VAL A 220 13.61 -15.31 4.15
CA VAL A 220 13.33 -14.53 5.37
C VAL A 220 13.17 -15.51 6.53
N HIS A 221 14.22 -15.68 7.32
CA HIS A 221 14.20 -16.53 8.50
C HIS A 221 13.52 -15.81 9.67
N LEU A 222 12.19 -15.77 9.62
CA LEU A 222 11.40 -15.48 10.81
C LEU A 222 11.66 -16.63 11.78
N ARG A 223 12.34 -16.37 12.92
CA ARG A 223 12.54 -17.40 13.96
C ARG A 223 11.20 -18.13 14.15
N PRO A 224 11.19 -19.49 14.10
CA PRO A 224 9.96 -20.24 13.91
C PRO A 224 8.98 -19.87 15.02
N VAL A 225 7.92 -19.17 14.64
CA VAL A 225 6.65 -19.30 15.35
C VAL A 225 6.34 -20.79 15.26
N ALA A 226 6.21 -21.46 16.41
CA ALA A 226 5.96 -22.89 16.47
C ALA A 226 4.89 -23.25 15.42
N LYS A 227 5.20 -24.20 14.54
CA LYS A 227 4.27 -24.67 13.50
C LYS A 227 2.92 -24.97 14.17
N GLN A 228 1.93 -24.10 14.00
CA GLN A 228 0.57 -24.46 14.38
C GLN A 228 0.16 -25.61 13.47
N LYS A 229 -0.26 -26.70 14.11
CA LYS A 229 -0.86 -27.85 13.43
C LYS A 229 -1.97 -27.31 12.52
N PRO A 230 -2.02 -27.69 11.22
CA PRO A 230 -3.14 -27.29 10.39
C PRO A 230 -4.45 -27.68 11.09
N PRO A 231 -5.49 -26.84 11.07
CA PRO A 231 -6.79 -27.21 11.62
C PRO A 231 -7.21 -28.53 10.99
N VAL A 232 -7.63 -29.47 11.83
CA VAL A 232 -8.09 -30.80 11.40
C VAL A 232 -9.15 -30.61 10.33
N ALA A 233 -8.97 -31.25 9.18
CA ALA A 233 -9.97 -31.28 8.13
C ALA A 233 -11.27 -31.84 8.71
N TRP A 234 -12.30 -31.00 8.78
CA TRP A 234 -13.65 -31.41 9.12
C TRP A 234 -14.28 -32.01 7.86
N THR A 235 -14.00 -33.28 7.60
CA THR A 235 -14.85 -34.10 6.74
C THR A 235 -14.88 -35.52 7.28
N THR A 236 -16.03 -35.84 7.87
CA THR A 236 -16.53 -37.17 8.18
C THR A 236 -16.77 -37.98 6.91
N GLY A 237 -16.55 -39.30 6.99
CA GLY A 237 -16.95 -40.32 5.99
C GLY A 237 -15.79 -41.26 5.67
N LYS A 238 -15.79 -42.53 6.06
CA LYS A 238 -16.87 -43.50 6.34
C LYS A 238 -16.60 -44.26 7.64
#